data_AF-A0A831LL65-F1
#
_entry.id   AF-A0A831LL65-F1
#
_cell.length_a   1.000
_cell.length_b   1.000
_cell.length_c   1.000
_cell.angle_alpha   90.00
_cell.angle_beta   90.00
_cell.angle_gamma   90.00
#
_symmetry.space_group_name_H-M   'P 1'
#
loop_
_entity.id
_entity.type
_entity.pdbx_description
1 polymer ?
#
loop_
_entity_poly.entity_id
_entity_poly.type
_entity_poly.pdbx_seq_one_letter_code
_entity_poly.pdbx_strand_id
1 'polypeptide(L)'
;AEVGRPTRVIFTAKDGLDVAKSFLIRSKTGIIHSPDLGFSLEPGTQAESFITTVEGFMYKVIDYAERLKLLQPETAEEVERFIETVHRKIEEGGFTLVVEDPLGKSFIVPYRQETVKIEYLD
;
A
#
# COMPACT_ATOMS: atom_id res chain seq x y z
N ALA A 1 -3.27 23.01 10.12
CA ALA A 1 -3.49 22.43 8.77
C ALA A 1 -4.97 22.14 8.66
N GLU A 2 -5.66 22.59 7.61
CA GLU A 2 -7.07 22.26 7.43
C GLU A 2 -7.27 20.73 7.46
N VAL A 3 -8.28 20.31 8.22
CA VAL A 3 -8.73 18.93 8.34
C VAL A 3 -9.58 18.67 7.09
N GLY A 4 -9.07 17.83 6.18
CA GLY A 4 -9.89 17.28 5.11
C GLY A 4 -10.86 16.23 5.68
N ARG A 5 -11.86 15.83 4.91
CA ARG A 5 -12.74 14.73 5.32
C ARG A 5 -11.93 13.43 5.34
N PRO A 6 -12.09 12.57 6.36
CA PRO A 6 -11.49 11.25 6.35
C PRO A 6 -11.85 10.48 5.08
N THR A 7 -10.86 9.84 4.46
CA THR A 7 -11.04 9.10 3.20
C THR A 7 -10.53 7.69 3.32
N ARG A 8 -11.22 6.76 2.65
CA ARG A 8 -10.73 5.44 2.29
C ARG A 8 -10.64 5.33 0.78
N VAL A 9 -9.44 5.13 0.26
CA VAL A 9 -9.18 4.91 -1.17
C VAL A 9 -8.89 3.43 -1.38
N ILE A 10 -9.74 2.77 -2.16
CA ILE A 10 -9.63 1.36 -2.50
C ILE A 10 -9.11 1.27 -3.93
N PHE A 11 -7.94 0.68 -4.11
CA PHE A 11 -7.32 0.42 -5.39
C PHE A 11 -7.25 -1.07 -5.66
N THR A 12 -7.81 -1.51 -6.79
CA THR A 12 -7.77 -2.91 -7.24
C THR A 12 -6.90 -3.01 -8.47
N ALA A 13 -5.66 -3.49 -8.32
CA ALA A 13 -4.78 -3.74 -9.45
C ALA A 13 -5.33 -4.91 -10.27
N LYS A 14 -5.61 -4.73 -11.56
CA LYS A 14 -6.06 -5.83 -12.43
C LYS A 14 -4.89 -6.61 -13.01
N ASP A 15 -3.81 -5.90 -13.35
CA ASP A 15 -2.59 -6.44 -13.94
C ASP A 15 -1.35 -5.65 -13.47
N GLY A 16 -0.15 -6.09 -13.84
CA GLY A 16 1.09 -5.39 -13.52
C GLY A 16 1.20 -3.97 -14.11
N LEU A 17 0.44 -3.62 -15.15
CA LEU A 17 0.44 -2.24 -15.67
C LEU A 17 -0.22 -1.28 -14.68
N ASP A 18 -1.28 -1.70 -14.01
CA ASP A 18 -1.89 -0.91 -12.94
C ASP A 18 -0.89 -0.70 -11.79
N VAL A 19 -0.11 -1.73 -11.46
CA VAL A 19 0.91 -1.66 -10.40
C VAL A 19 2.05 -0.70 -10.77
N ALA A 20 2.60 -0.83 -11.99
CA ALA A 20 3.74 -0.04 -12.43
C ALA A 20 3.41 1.44 -12.68
N LYS A 21 2.19 1.73 -13.18
CA LYS A 21 1.83 3.09 -13.67
C LYS A 21 0.94 3.90 -12.74
N SER A 22 0.37 3.30 -11.69
CA SER A 22 -0.42 4.04 -10.71
C SER A 22 0.50 4.66 -9.64
N PHE A 23 0.17 5.89 -9.22
CA PHE A 23 0.91 6.58 -8.17
C PHE A 23 0.19 6.49 -6.84
N LEU A 24 0.94 6.21 -5.79
CA LEU A 24 0.53 6.31 -4.40
C LEU A 24 1.06 7.61 -3.80
N ILE A 25 0.15 8.43 -3.30
CA ILE A 25 0.44 9.63 -2.51
C ILE A 25 -0.01 9.33 -1.08
N ARG A 26 0.94 9.24 -0.15
CA ARG A 26 0.63 9.00 1.26
C ARG A 26 1.03 10.21 2.09
N SER A 27 0.11 10.71 2.90
CA SER A 27 0.38 11.73 3.91
C SER A 27 1.05 11.13 5.15
N LYS A 28 1.33 11.97 6.15
CA LYS A 28 1.86 11.53 7.46
C LYS A 28 0.85 10.77 8.30
N THR A 29 -0.45 10.85 7.98
CA THR A 29 -1.54 10.19 8.71
C THR A 29 -2.13 9.01 7.95
N GLY A 30 -1.65 8.74 6.73
CA GLY A 30 -2.16 7.66 5.89
C GLY A 30 -1.73 6.27 6.37
N ILE A 31 -2.71 5.40 6.59
CA ILE A 31 -2.56 3.97 6.83
C ILE A 31 -2.72 3.27 5.48
N ILE A 32 -1.84 2.31 5.19
CA ILE A 32 -1.93 1.52 3.96
C ILE A 32 -1.99 0.05 4.34
N HIS A 33 -2.97 -0.68 3.83
CA HIS A 33 -3.09 -2.12 4.05
C HIS A 33 -3.54 -2.84 2.80
N SER A 34 -3.28 -4.15 2.75
CA SER A 34 -3.77 -5.05 1.72
C SER A 34 -4.45 -6.25 2.38
N PRO A 35 -5.79 -6.37 2.31
CA PRO A 35 -6.50 -7.51 2.86
C PRO A 35 -6.07 -8.84 2.23
N ASP A 36 -5.89 -8.85 0.90
CA ASP A 36 -5.57 -10.05 0.13
C ASP A 36 -4.12 -10.52 0.34
N LEU A 37 -3.21 -9.58 0.59
CA LEU A 37 -1.79 -9.88 0.82
C LEU A 37 -1.45 -10.02 2.30
N GLY A 38 -2.36 -9.63 3.19
CA GLY A 38 -2.21 -9.82 4.63
C GLY A 38 -1.22 -8.87 5.31
N PHE A 39 -1.08 -7.63 4.83
CA PHE A 39 -0.23 -6.62 5.49
C PHE A 39 -0.99 -5.35 5.85
N SER A 40 -0.52 -4.67 6.90
CA SER A 40 -0.93 -3.32 7.29
C SER A 40 0.28 -2.49 7.70
N LEU A 41 0.35 -1.26 7.23
CA LEU A 41 1.42 -0.31 7.49
C LEU A 41 0.82 0.98 8.05
N GLU A 42 1.03 1.18 9.34
CA GLU A 42 0.65 2.39 10.05
C GLU A 42 1.79 3.42 10.02
N PRO A 43 1.48 4.72 9.95
CA PRO A 43 2.50 5.76 10.03
C PRO A 43 3.07 5.84 11.45
N GLY A 44 4.40 5.75 11.58
CA GLY A 44 5.10 6.03 12.83
C GLY A 44 5.16 7.52 13.18
N THR A 45 5.68 7.85 14.37
CA THR A 45 5.78 9.25 14.86
C THR A 45 6.59 10.18 13.98
N GLN A 46 7.56 9.65 13.24
CA GLN A 46 8.40 10.38 12.29
C GLN A 46 7.98 10.15 10.82
N ALA A 47 6.76 9.66 10.58
CA ALA A 47 6.30 9.41 9.22
C ALA A 47 6.34 10.70 8.38
N GLU A 48 6.98 10.61 7.22
CA GLU A 48 6.94 11.65 6.20
C GLU A 48 5.91 11.31 5.13
N SER A 49 5.40 12.38 4.49
CA SER A 49 4.60 12.23 3.29
C SER A 49 5.52 11.80 2.15
N PHE A 50 5.02 10.94 1.27
CA PHE A 50 5.78 10.54 0.09
C PHE A 50 4.87 10.34 -1.12
N ILE A 51 5.50 10.39 -2.29
CA ILE A 51 4.91 10.04 -3.58
C ILE A 51 5.78 8.94 -4.18
N THR A 52 5.16 7.86 -4.63
CA THR A 52 5.83 6.75 -5.30
C THR A 52 4.86 6.05 -6.25
N THR A 53 5.33 5.14 -7.09
CA THR A 53 4.43 4.23 -7.81
C THR A 53 3.91 3.15 -6.88
N VAL A 54 2.80 2.49 -7.23
CA VAL A 54 2.32 1.34 -6.45
C VAL A 54 3.39 0.24 -6.45
N GLU A 55 4.03 -0.02 -7.58
CA GLU A 55 5.21 -0.90 -7.69
C GLU A 55 6.33 -0.51 -6.69
N GLY A 56 6.76 0.75 -6.68
CA GLY A 56 7.81 1.21 -5.78
C GLY A 56 7.43 1.06 -4.30
N PHE A 57 6.15 1.20 -3.96
CA PHE A 57 5.64 0.90 -2.63
C PHE A 57 5.69 -0.60 -2.32
N MET A 58 5.31 -1.47 -3.26
CA MET A 58 5.35 -2.92 -3.06
C MET A 58 6.78 -3.44 -2.84
N TYR A 59 7.78 -2.89 -3.54
CA TYR A 59 9.18 -3.18 -3.23
C TYR A 59 9.59 -2.71 -1.83
N LYS A 60 9.08 -1.56 -1.38
CA LYS A 60 9.30 -1.09 -0.01
C LYS A 60 8.67 -2.01 1.04
N VAL A 61 7.52 -2.63 0.73
CA VAL A 61 6.90 -3.66 1.58
C VAL A 61 7.81 -4.89 1.70
N ILE A 62 8.43 -5.32 0.60
CA ILE A 62 9.43 -6.40 0.61
C ILE A 62 10.63 -6.03 1.50
N ASP A 63 11.17 -4.81 1.36
CA ASP A 63 12.29 -4.34 2.21
C ASP A 63 11.95 -4.38 3.70
N TYR A 64 10.69 -4.06 4.07
CA TYR A 64 10.23 -4.15 5.45
C TYR A 64 10.10 -5.60 5.92
N ALA A 65 9.58 -6.48 5.07
CA ALA A 65 9.46 -7.90 5.35
C ALA A 65 10.84 -8.55 5.57
N GLU A 66 11.84 -8.25 4.72
CA GLU A 66 13.21 -8.73 4.89
C GLU A 66 13.83 -8.30 6.24
N ARG A 67 13.58 -7.05 6.66
CA ARG A 67 14.03 -6.57 7.97
C ARG A 67 13.33 -7.32 9.11
N LEU A 68 12.03 -7.60 8.97
CA LEU A 68 11.28 -8.36 9.96
C LEU A 68 11.82 -9.79 10.10
N LYS A 69 12.11 -10.46 8.98
CA LYS A 69 12.72 -11.79 8.93
C LYS A 69 14.03 -11.87 9.71
N LEU A 70 14.87 -10.83 9.62
CA LEU A 70 16.13 -10.75 10.38
C LEU A 70 15.91 -10.57 11.89
N LEU A 71 14.82 -9.91 12.29
CA LEU A 71 14.48 -9.65 13.68
C LEU A 71 13.71 -10.79 14.35
N GLN A 72 12.99 -11.59 13.55
CA GLN A 72 12.11 -12.69 14.01
C GLN A 72 12.36 -13.97 13.19
N PRO A 73 13.50 -14.66 13.40
CA PRO A 73 13.87 -15.84 12.62
C PRO A 73 12.84 -16.97 12.68
N GLU A 74 12.04 -17.05 13.75
CA GLU A 74 10.95 -18.02 13.93
C GLU A 74 9.82 -17.86 12.90
N THR A 75 9.68 -16.67 12.31
CA THR A 75 8.68 -16.37 11.26
C THR A 75 9.26 -16.41 9.85
N ALA A 76 10.54 -16.77 9.69
CA ALA A 76 11.27 -16.57 8.45
C ALA A 76 10.63 -17.24 7.22
N GLU A 77 10.09 -18.45 7.38
CA GLU A 77 9.41 -19.16 6.28
C GLU A 77 8.09 -18.50 5.87
N GLU A 78 7.33 -17.96 6.82
CA GLU A 78 6.09 -17.23 6.53
C GLU A 78 6.39 -15.92 5.80
N VAL A 79 7.42 -15.21 6.25
CA VAL A 79 7.89 -13.98 5.62
C VAL A 79 8.42 -14.23 4.21
N GLU A 80 9.15 -15.33 3.98
CA GLU A 80 9.60 -15.71 2.63
C GLU A 80 8.43 -15.90 1.67
N ARG A 81 7.41 -16.68 2.09
CA ARG A 81 6.20 -16.92 1.27
C ARG A 81 5.44 -15.63 0.99
N PHE A 82 5.42 -14.71 1.95
CA PHE A 82 4.85 -13.37 1.76
C PHE A 82 5.63 -12.60 0.70
N ILE A 83 6.96 -12.54 0.81
CA ILE A 83 7.83 -11.84 -0.16
C ILE A 83 7.65 -12.39 -1.57
N GLU A 84 7.68 -13.73 -1.74
CA GLU A 84 7.42 -14.39 -3.02
C GLU A 84 6.04 -14.01 -3.60
N THR A 85 5.03 -13.95 -2.74
CA THR A 85 3.68 -13.56 -3.14
C THR A 85 3.63 -12.10 -3.59
N VAL A 86 4.28 -11.19 -2.87
CA VAL A 86 4.35 -9.77 -3.24
C VAL A 86 5.08 -9.59 -4.57
N HIS A 87 6.21 -10.27 -4.79
CA HIS A 87 6.92 -10.25 -6.07
C HIS A 87 6.04 -10.68 -7.24
N ARG A 88 5.33 -11.81 -7.10
CA ARG A 88 4.40 -12.26 -8.13
C ARG A 88 3.30 -11.23 -8.41
N LYS A 89 2.77 -10.61 -7.36
CA LYS A 89 1.68 -9.62 -7.46
C LYS A 89 2.12 -8.29 -8.06
N ILE A 90 3.41 -7.96 -8.02
CA ILE A 90 3.94 -6.80 -8.74
C ILE A 90 3.75 -6.97 -10.25
N GLU A 91 4.04 -8.17 -10.78
CA GLU A 91 3.93 -8.47 -12.21
C GLU A 91 2.48 -8.79 -12.64
N GLU A 92 1.75 -9.53 -11.82
CA GLU A 92 0.43 -10.07 -12.18
C GLU A 92 -0.74 -9.15 -11.80
N GLY A 93 -0.56 -8.24 -10.85
CA GLY A 93 -1.68 -7.55 -10.22
C GLY A 93 -2.62 -8.52 -9.48
N GLY A 94 -3.92 -8.24 -9.48
CA GLY A 94 -4.93 -9.07 -8.82
C GLY A 94 -4.89 -9.00 -7.30
N PHE A 95 -4.74 -7.80 -6.74
CA PHE A 95 -4.78 -7.53 -5.30
C PHE A 95 -5.41 -6.17 -5.03
N THR A 96 -5.79 -5.96 -3.77
CA THR A 96 -6.34 -4.69 -3.30
C THR A 96 -5.33 -3.96 -2.41
N LEU A 97 -5.13 -2.66 -2.64
CA LEU A 97 -4.56 -1.73 -1.66
C LEU A 97 -5.66 -0.82 -1.15
N VAL A 98 -5.68 -0.63 0.16
CA VAL A 98 -6.56 0.30 0.83
C VAL A 98 -5.70 1.35 1.51
N VAL A 99 -5.98 2.61 1.21
CA VAL A 99 -5.34 3.76 1.83
C VAL A 99 -6.39 4.52 2.62
N GLU A 100 -6.26 4.51 3.94
CA GLU A 100 -7.12 5.26 4.84
C GLU A 100 -6.35 6.47 5.36
N ASP A 101 -6.96 7.66 5.30
CA ASP A 101 -6.34 8.87 5.81
C ASP A 101 -7.36 9.68 6.60
N PRO A 102 -7.18 9.79 7.94
CA PRO A 102 -8.03 10.61 8.80
C PRO A 102 -8.11 12.09 8.39
N LEU A 103 -7.11 12.60 7.67
CA LEU A 103 -7.07 14.00 7.22
C LEU A 103 -7.41 14.18 5.74
N GLY A 104 -7.72 13.08 5.02
CA GLY A 104 -8.13 13.12 3.61
C GLY A 104 -7.05 13.55 2.63
N LYS A 105 -5.77 13.28 2.92
CA LYS A 105 -4.62 13.79 2.13
C LYS A 105 -3.83 12.70 1.42
N SER A 106 -4.28 11.45 1.50
CA SER A 106 -3.69 10.31 0.82
C SER A 106 -4.63 9.80 -0.25
N PHE A 107 -4.08 9.45 -1.41
CA PHE A 107 -4.86 8.94 -2.53
C PHE A 107 -3.97 8.16 -3.49
N ILE A 108 -4.62 7.39 -4.36
CA ILE A 108 -3.98 6.68 -5.46
C ILE A 108 -4.44 7.36 -6.75
N VAL A 109 -3.49 7.77 -7.58
CA VAL A 109 -3.75 8.24 -8.95
C VAL A 109 -3.60 7.02 -9.85
N PRO A 110 -4.71 6.41 -10.30
CA PRO A 110 -4.61 5.17 -11.04
C PRO A 110 -4.21 5.39 -12.49
N TYR A 111 -3.56 4.39 -13.06
CA TYR A 111 -3.38 4.31 -14.52
C TYR A 111 -4.73 4.20 -15.25
N ARG A 112 -5.67 3.45 -14.69
CA ARG A 112 -7.03 3.22 -15.19
C ARG A 112 -8.06 3.70 -14.16
N GLN A 113 -8.87 4.69 -14.49
CA GLN A 113 -9.76 5.34 -13.50
C GLN A 113 -10.69 4.35 -12.79
N GLU A 114 -11.12 3.29 -13.47
CA GLU A 114 -12.03 2.30 -12.90
C GLU A 114 -11.40 1.36 -11.86
N THR A 115 -10.08 1.43 -11.61
CA THR A 115 -9.40 0.63 -10.59
C THR A 115 -9.42 1.28 -9.22
N VAL A 116 -9.92 2.51 -9.08
CA VAL A 116 -10.00 3.23 -7.81
C VAL A 116 -11.44 3.54 -7.45
N LYS A 117 -11.76 3.30 -6.18
CA LYS A 117 -12.98 3.78 -5.52
C LYS A 117 -12.57 4.63 -4.31
N ILE A 118 -13.19 5.80 -4.17
CA ILE A 118 -13.00 6.68 -3.01
C ILE A 118 -14.27 6.65 -2.18
N GLU A 119 -14.11 6.41 -0.88
CA GLU A 119 -15.16 6.46 0.13
C GLU A 119 -14.80 7.54 1.15
N TYR A 120 -15.80 8.31 1.59
CA TYR A 120 -15.66 9.24 2.71
C TYR A 120 -16.09 8.52 3.99
N LEU A 121 -15.26 8.59 5.03
CA LEU A 121 -15.59 8.01 6.33
C LEU A 121 -16.26 9.13 7.14
N ASP A 122 -17.59 9.03 7.28
CA ASP A 122 -18.41 9.93 8.10
C ASP A 122 -18.24 9.63 9.60
#